data_AF-A0A644FAM3-F1
#
_entry.id   AF-A0A644FAM3-F1
#
_cell.length_a   1.000
_cell.length_b   1.000
_cell.length_c   1.000
_cell.angle_alpha   90.00
_cell.angle_beta   90.00
_cell.angle_gamma   90.00
#
_symmetry.space_group_name_H-M   'P 1'
#
loop_
_entity.id
_entity.type
_entity.pdbx_description
1 polymer ?
#
loop_
_entity_poly.entity_id
_entity_poly.type
_entity_poly.pdbx_seq_one_letter_code
_entity_poly.pdbx_strand_id
1 'polypeptide(L)'
;MFYAVLLIGLMLEMARAAQAGDECEEVTGSEPNTCKACSAVINGKKYCSQCNSGGSQSAPTDGKCTTDNNECSQKQDGKCTQCANKSFMYKGGCYKDSQAPGNTMCETATDGVCTQAKAGYFLPPDADRDNAHQSVIPCGDDTVVTLGNSKQYKGVPHCTQCEKPTEASDTTTAKAATCTACEDGFFGATCEACQDENCATCAMTGNNKCSKCKGTGTKTYLKVDSGSTGTCVEASGCTAATFPKVDEQQGNKCAACNSVPDGGIANCATCSLLTQGSRAAPLVTCLTCEQNKYLTPEKNACLDTCPAGMYAVSGDSGNVCTPCHESCASCSNDAATSCTACYPGHVLSRSSGDAGTCIKECTGDFMAHCKADGCSLNVGGSKYCDQCEEGYAPVDGVCTSIPATARDASGCKASGGKCTECGANYALLSGGCYNTQKLPGSSVCTAAQNKGQCQTCANGQSPAGGKCPACTEGCVKCAGSKETCTDCLAGYYKGAGDKCFKCTDSDKASSNAITGVENCISCAPPAGGNGPVTCYVTQQKADDGTGGDTGGDSTNKSGLSTGAIAGISVAVVAVVGGLVGFLCWWFLCRGKA
;
A
#
# COMPACT_ATOMS: atom_id res chain seq x y z
N MET A 1 -72.62 27.25 10.04
CA MET A 1 -72.17 26.37 8.95
C MET A 1 -72.03 24.96 9.53
N PHE A 2 -73.18 24.30 9.67
CA PHE A 2 -73.38 23.00 10.31
C PHE A 2 -73.25 21.85 9.30
N TYR A 3 -72.38 21.99 8.30
CA TYR A 3 -72.23 21.05 7.18
C TYR A 3 -70.80 20.53 6.97
N ALA A 4 -69.85 20.94 7.81
CA ALA A 4 -68.44 20.52 7.71
C ALA A 4 -68.03 19.46 8.77
N VAL A 5 -68.95 19.04 9.64
CA VAL A 5 -68.67 18.07 10.73
C VAL A 5 -69.19 16.66 10.41
N LEU A 6 -69.93 16.49 9.31
CA LEU A 6 -70.55 15.22 8.92
C LEU A 6 -69.75 14.38 7.91
N LEU A 7 -68.56 14.83 7.50
CA LEU A 7 -67.68 14.09 6.57
C LEU A 7 -66.33 13.66 7.18
N ILE A 8 -66.12 13.87 8.49
CA ILE A 8 -64.93 13.39 9.22
C ILE A 8 -65.27 12.13 10.06
N GLY A 9 -66.55 11.77 10.16
CA GLY A 9 -67.03 10.61 10.93
C GLY A 9 -67.14 9.28 10.17
N LEU A 10 -66.74 9.21 8.89
CA LEU A 10 -66.89 8.00 8.04
C LEU A 10 -65.59 7.55 7.35
N MET A 11 -64.45 8.11 7.73
CA MET A 11 -63.11 7.72 7.26
C MET A 11 -62.17 7.41 8.43
N LEU A 12 -62.69 6.82 9.51
CA LEU A 12 -61.86 6.31 10.61
C LEU A 12 -62.41 5.01 11.22
N GLU A 13 -63.04 4.16 10.41
CA GLU A 13 -63.28 2.73 10.73
C GLU A 13 -62.86 1.78 9.60
N MET A 14 -62.10 2.24 8.60
CA MET A 14 -61.45 1.38 7.59
C MET A 14 -59.94 1.64 7.45
N ALA A 15 -59.28 2.06 8.52
CA ALA A 15 -57.82 2.18 8.60
C ALA A 15 -57.22 1.40 9.80
N ARG A 16 -57.85 0.28 10.16
CA ARG A 16 -57.25 -0.78 10.99
C ARG A 16 -57.31 -2.13 10.26
N ALA A 17 -56.65 -2.22 9.10
CA ALA A 17 -56.42 -3.51 8.43
C ALA A 17 -55.22 -3.52 7.45
N ALA A 18 -54.34 -2.51 7.48
CA ALA A 18 -53.13 -2.52 6.67
C ALA A 18 -52.00 -1.90 7.50
N GLN A 19 -51.01 -2.74 7.85
CA GLN A 19 -49.82 -2.48 8.68
C GLN A 19 -49.90 -2.97 10.14
N ALA A 20 -50.11 -4.28 10.29
CA ALA A 20 -49.55 -5.11 11.36
C ALA A 20 -49.52 -6.57 10.85
N GLY A 21 -48.36 -7.25 10.93
CA GLY A 21 -48.26 -8.71 10.73
C GLY A 21 -47.49 -9.21 9.50
N ASP A 22 -46.22 -8.83 9.34
CA ASP A 22 -45.29 -9.54 8.42
C ASP A 22 -44.71 -10.84 9.05
N GLU A 23 -44.94 -11.05 10.34
CA GLU A 23 -44.62 -12.30 11.05
C GLU A 23 -45.91 -13.00 11.46
N CYS A 24 -45.90 -14.33 11.36
CA CYS A 24 -47.01 -15.18 11.75
C CYS A 24 -47.42 -14.95 13.21
N GLU A 25 -48.73 -14.79 13.45
CA GLU A 25 -49.33 -14.68 14.78
C GLU A 25 -50.24 -15.89 15.03
N GLU A 26 -50.07 -16.51 16.19
CA GLU A 26 -50.90 -17.65 16.62
C GLU A 26 -52.25 -17.13 17.14
N VAL A 27 -53.33 -17.61 16.56
CA VAL A 27 -54.70 -17.22 16.92
C VAL A 27 -55.35 -18.39 17.64
N THR A 28 -55.93 -18.15 18.81
CA THR A 28 -56.73 -19.16 19.50
C THR A 28 -58.14 -19.19 18.89
N GLY A 29 -58.54 -20.28 18.25
CA GLY A 29 -59.87 -20.39 17.65
C GLY A 29 -60.06 -21.61 16.75
N SER A 30 -61.14 -21.60 15.97
CA SER A 30 -61.48 -22.66 15.02
C SER A 30 -61.66 -22.15 13.60
N GLU A 31 -61.27 -20.90 13.33
CA GLU A 31 -61.39 -20.28 12.01
C GLU A 31 -60.32 -20.80 11.04
N PRO A 32 -60.70 -21.43 9.92
CA PRO A 32 -59.76 -22.13 9.02
C PRO A 32 -58.63 -21.25 8.46
N ASN A 33 -58.88 -19.96 8.27
CA ASN A 33 -57.91 -19.03 7.69
C ASN A 33 -56.98 -18.37 8.74
N THR A 34 -57.03 -18.83 9.99
CA THR A 34 -56.16 -18.33 11.06
C THR A 34 -55.08 -19.34 11.41
N CYS A 35 -53.91 -18.87 11.86
CA CYS A 35 -52.79 -19.75 12.16
C CYS A 35 -52.87 -20.31 13.58
N LYS A 36 -52.72 -21.63 13.70
CA LYS A 36 -52.63 -22.35 14.97
C LYS A 36 -51.20 -22.39 15.53
N ALA A 37 -50.20 -22.56 14.66
CA ALA A 37 -48.81 -22.69 15.06
C ALA A 37 -47.84 -22.03 14.07
N CYS A 38 -46.95 -21.18 14.58
CA CYS A 38 -46.00 -20.39 13.79
C CYS A 38 -44.56 -20.96 13.87
N SER A 39 -44.39 -22.25 13.55
CA SER A 39 -43.12 -22.97 13.72
C SER A 39 -42.22 -23.02 12.47
N ALA A 40 -42.68 -22.51 11.32
CA ALA A 40 -41.86 -22.43 10.11
C ALA A 40 -41.00 -21.16 10.14
N VAL A 41 -39.69 -21.30 10.37
CA VAL A 41 -38.76 -20.15 10.42
C VAL A 41 -37.95 -20.10 9.13
N ILE A 42 -38.08 -19.00 8.38
CA ILE A 42 -37.41 -18.82 7.09
C ILE A 42 -36.73 -17.46 7.10
N ASN A 43 -35.40 -17.44 6.97
CA ASN A 43 -34.57 -16.22 7.06
C ASN A 43 -34.88 -15.37 8.31
N GLY A 44 -35.02 -16.02 9.47
CA GLY A 44 -35.31 -15.36 10.75
C GLY A 44 -36.76 -14.92 10.97
N LYS A 45 -37.63 -15.00 9.95
CA LYS A 45 -39.06 -14.67 10.07
C LYS A 45 -39.90 -15.92 10.34
N LYS A 46 -40.95 -15.78 11.16
CA LYS A 46 -41.91 -16.87 11.47
C LYS A 46 -43.08 -16.89 10.49
N TYR A 47 -43.44 -18.08 10.05
CA TYR A 47 -44.51 -18.38 9.10
C TYR A 47 -45.44 -19.45 9.67
N CYS A 48 -46.67 -19.49 9.16
CA CYS A 48 -47.64 -20.47 9.64
C CYS A 48 -47.27 -21.88 9.19
N SER A 49 -47.24 -22.80 10.16
CA SER A 49 -46.96 -24.23 9.97
C SER A 49 -48.20 -25.12 10.19
N GLN A 50 -49.27 -24.57 10.76
CA GLN A 50 -50.53 -25.27 10.98
C GLN A 50 -51.68 -24.27 11.12
N CYS A 51 -52.80 -24.52 10.45
CA CYS A 51 -54.01 -23.72 10.51
C CYS A 51 -54.99 -24.17 11.59
N ASN A 52 -55.83 -23.25 12.06
CA ASN A 52 -56.93 -23.52 12.98
C ASN A 52 -58.12 -24.13 12.22
N SER A 53 -57.97 -25.36 11.71
CA SER A 53 -59.10 -26.16 11.26
C SER A 53 -58.97 -27.57 11.80
N GLY A 54 -60.02 -28.07 12.46
CA GLY A 54 -60.10 -29.45 12.95
C GLY A 54 -60.36 -30.48 11.85
N GLY A 55 -59.69 -30.38 10.69
CA GLY A 55 -59.89 -31.26 9.54
C GLY A 55 -59.20 -30.79 8.24
N SER A 56 -59.74 -31.20 7.09
CA SER A 56 -59.15 -31.01 5.74
C SER A 56 -59.49 -29.68 5.04
N GLN A 57 -59.95 -28.66 5.77
CA GLN A 57 -60.48 -27.43 5.14
C GLN A 57 -59.40 -26.44 4.69
N SER A 58 -58.31 -26.31 5.45
CA SER A 58 -57.25 -25.33 5.20
C SER A 58 -55.88 -25.90 5.53
N ALA A 59 -54.87 -25.43 4.81
CA ALA A 59 -53.47 -25.72 5.09
C ALA A 59 -52.59 -24.51 4.73
N PRO A 60 -51.38 -24.39 5.29
CA PRO A 60 -50.49 -23.29 4.97
C PRO A 60 -49.98 -23.37 3.52
N THR A 61 -50.10 -22.25 2.80
CA THR A 61 -49.41 -21.98 1.53
C THR A 61 -48.58 -20.72 1.67
N ASP A 62 -47.29 -20.79 1.36
CA ASP A 62 -46.35 -19.68 1.54
C ASP A 62 -46.43 -19.05 2.95
N GLY A 63 -46.65 -19.90 3.96
CA GLY A 63 -46.75 -19.48 5.35
C GLY A 63 -48.06 -18.83 5.75
N LYS A 64 -49.10 -18.83 4.91
CA LYS A 64 -50.44 -18.29 5.19
C LYS A 64 -51.51 -19.39 5.10
N CYS A 65 -52.45 -19.37 6.04
CA CYS A 65 -53.58 -20.28 6.02
C CYS A 65 -54.58 -19.88 4.94
N THR A 66 -54.88 -20.83 4.05
CA THR A 66 -55.87 -20.63 3.00
C THR A 66 -56.70 -21.90 2.80
N THR A 67 -58.00 -21.72 2.59
CA THR A 67 -58.92 -22.77 2.13
C THR A 67 -58.72 -23.08 0.64
N ASP A 68 -58.43 -22.04 -0.15
CA ASP A 68 -58.13 -22.13 -1.59
C ASP A 68 -56.63 -22.43 -1.78
N ASN A 69 -56.32 -23.69 -2.04
CA ASN A 69 -54.94 -24.16 -2.07
C ASN A 69 -54.75 -25.26 -3.11
N ASN A 70 -54.44 -24.86 -4.35
CA ASN A 70 -54.10 -25.80 -5.42
C ASN A 70 -52.71 -26.44 -5.22
N GLU A 71 -51.86 -25.83 -4.39
CA GLU A 71 -50.51 -26.32 -4.10
C GLU A 71 -50.50 -27.47 -3.10
N CYS A 72 -51.50 -27.54 -2.22
CA CYS A 72 -51.69 -28.62 -1.27
C CYS A 72 -52.84 -29.53 -1.71
N SER A 73 -52.50 -30.67 -2.31
CA SER A 73 -53.47 -31.63 -2.83
C SER A 73 -54.12 -32.48 -1.74
N GLN A 74 -53.46 -32.67 -0.59
CA GLN A 74 -54.00 -33.40 0.57
C GLN A 74 -53.78 -32.61 1.86
N LYS A 75 -54.84 -32.49 2.68
CA LYS A 75 -54.88 -31.68 3.90
C LYS A 75 -55.36 -32.51 5.08
N GLN A 76 -54.68 -32.40 6.21
CA GLN A 76 -55.06 -33.07 7.45
C GLN A 76 -54.69 -32.22 8.66
N ASP A 77 -55.64 -32.06 9.60
CA ASP A 77 -55.45 -31.38 10.88
C ASP A 77 -54.85 -29.97 10.76
N GLY A 78 -55.26 -29.22 9.74
CA GLY A 78 -54.76 -27.88 9.47
C GLY A 78 -53.35 -27.84 8.86
N LYS A 79 -52.77 -28.98 8.47
CA LYS A 79 -51.48 -29.08 7.77
C LYS A 79 -51.67 -29.61 6.36
N CYS A 80 -50.70 -29.32 5.51
CA CYS A 80 -50.57 -30.02 4.25
C CYS A 80 -49.87 -31.36 4.45
N THR A 81 -50.42 -32.43 3.85
CA THR A 81 -49.83 -33.77 3.83
C THR A 81 -49.36 -34.18 2.45
N GLN A 82 -49.71 -33.44 1.40
CA GLN A 82 -49.17 -33.65 0.06
C GLN A 82 -49.17 -32.36 -0.76
N CYS A 83 -47.99 -31.96 -1.24
CA CYS A 83 -47.82 -30.83 -2.14
C CYS A 83 -47.90 -31.24 -3.62
N ALA A 84 -48.19 -30.28 -4.49
CA ALA A 84 -48.31 -30.44 -5.93
C ALA A 84 -47.74 -29.23 -6.68
N ASN A 85 -47.72 -29.30 -8.02
CA ASN A 85 -47.26 -28.24 -8.93
C ASN A 85 -45.83 -27.75 -8.61
N LYS A 86 -45.53 -26.49 -8.94
CA LYS A 86 -44.26 -25.80 -8.64
C LYS A 86 -44.20 -25.30 -7.19
N SER A 87 -44.57 -26.18 -6.26
CA SER A 87 -44.46 -25.96 -4.83
C SER A 87 -43.68 -27.09 -4.18
N PHE A 88 -43.30 -26.91 -2.92
CA PHE A 88 -42.57 -27.91 -2.18
C PHE A 88 -42.98 -27.96 -0.71
N MET A 89 -42.93 -29.15 -0.13
CA MET A 89 -43.30 -29.38 1.27
C MET A 89 -42.20 -28.87 2.22
N TYR A 90 -42.59 -28.05 3.20
CA TYR A 90 -41.76 -27.56 4.28
C TYR A 90 -42.59 -27.31 5.56
N LYS A 91 -42.19 -27.91 6.69
CA LYS A 91 -42.86 -27.80 8.01
C LYS A 91 -44.41 -27.70 7.96
N GLY A 92 -45.06 -28.64 7.27
CA GLY A 92 -46.52 -28.77 7.23
C GLY A 92 -47.27 -27.85 6.26
N GLY A 93 -46.57 -27.14 5.38
CA GLY A 93 -47.15 -26.31 4.32
C GLY A 93 -46.45 -26.48 2.97
N CYS A 94 -47.09 -25.98 1.91
CA CYS A 94 -46.52 -25.94 0.55
C CYS A 94 -46.04 -24.53 0.20
N TYR A 95 -44.82 -24.43 -0.31
CA TYR A 95 -44.18 -23.15 -0.61
C TYR A 95 -43.82 -23.10 -2.09
N LYS A 96 -44.14 -22.00 -2.77
CA LYS A 96 -43.90 -21.86 -4.21
C LYS A 96 -42.47 -21.41 -4.48
N ASP A 97 -41.84 -21.96 -5.51
CA ASP A 97 -40.50 -21.54 -5.97
C ASP A 97 -40.50 -20.16 -6.67
N SER A 98 -41.67 -19.67 -7.07
CA SER A 98 -41.83 -18.43 -7.83
C SER A 98 -41.95 -17.17 -6.96
N GLN A 99 -42.15 -17.30 -5.64
CA GLN A 99 -42.38 -16.16 -4.76
C GLN A 99 -41.87 -16.38 -3.33
N ALA A 100 -41.68 -15.29 -2.60
CA ALA A 100 -41.31 -15.35 -1.19
C ALA A 100 -42.48 -15.90 -0.34
N PRO A 101 -42.18 -16.70 0.70
CA PRO A 101 -40.83 -17.03 1.17
C PRO A 101 -40.22 -18.27 0.48
N GLY A 102 -40.98 -19.02 -0.33
CA GLY A 102 -40.53 -20.27 -0.93
C GLY A 102 -39.29 -20.16 -1.82
N ASN A 103 -39.22 -19.12 -2.65
CA ASN A 103 -38.09 -18.84 -3.55
C ASN A 103 -36.76 -18.52 -2.84
N THR A 104 -36.79 -18.32 -1.51
CA THR A 104 -35.60 -18.11 -0.69
C THR A 104 -34.99 -19.41 -0.16
N MET A 105 -35.75 -20.51 -0.20
CA MET A 105 -35.29 -21.85 0.21
C MET A 105 -35.02 -22.76 -0.97
N CYS A 106 -35.86 -22.66 -2.02
CA CYS A 106 -35.83 -23.53 -3.18
C CYS A 106 -35.74 -22.68 -4.47
N GLU A 107 -34.80 -23.01 -5.35
CA GLU A 107 -34.69 -22.39 -6.68
C GLU A 107 -35.69 -22.98 -7.66
N THR A 108 -35.87 -24.29 -7.60
CA THR A 108 -36.70 -25.05 -8.55
C THR A 108 -37.50 -26.11 -7.81
N ALA A 109 -38.82 -26.09 -7.95
CA ALA A 109 -39.72 -27.10 -7.41
C ALA A 109 -40.55 -27.76 -8.51
N THR A 110 -40.74 -29.08 -8.38
CA THR A 110 -41.51 -29.90 -9.33
C THR A 110 -42.36 -30.90 -8.56
N ASP A 111 -43.64 -30.98 -8.92
CA ASP A 111 -44.62 -31.94 -8.38
C ASP A 111 -44.67 -32.02 -6.84
N GLY A 112 -44.56 -30.88 -6.16
CA GLY A 112 -44.60 -30.81 -4.70
C GLY A 112 -43.24 -31.04 -4.01
N VAL A 113 -42.14 -31.08 -4.77
CA VAL A 113 -40.79 -31.39 -4.28
C VAL A 113 -39.78 -30.34 -4.71
N CYS A 114 -38.95 -29.87 -3.78
CA CYS A 114 -37.80 -29.05 -4.12
C CYS A 114 -36.71 -29.90 -4.80
N THR A 115 -36.27 -29.49 -5.99
CA THR A 115 -35.24 -30.20 -6.78
C THR A 115 -33.91 -29.44 -6.85
N GLN A 116 -33.91 -28.16 -6.45
CA GLN A 116 -32.70 -27.34 -6.35
C GLN A 116 -32.82 -26.40 -5.15
N ALA A 117 -31.99 -26.57 -4.13
CA ALA A 117 -31.98 -25.70 -2.95
C ALA A 117 -31.21 -24.39 -3.18
N LYS A 118 -31.63 -23.33 -2.49
CA LYS A 118 -30.86 -22.07 -2.37
C LYS A 118 -29.70 -22.24 -1.38
N ALA A 119 -28.70 -21.36 -1.46
CA ALA A 119 -27.62 -21.28 -0.47
C ALA A 119 -28.18 -21.12 0.95
N GLY A 120 -27.60 -21.86 1.91
CA GLY A 120 -28.11 -21.96 3.28
C GLY A 120 -29.16 -23.06 3.50
N TYR A 121 -29.51 -23.81 2.46
CA TYR A 121 -30.40 -24.96 2.52
C TYR A 121 -29.79 -26.16 1.78
N PHE A 122 -30.19 -27.36 2.17
CA PHE A 122 -29.86 -28.60 1.45
C PHE A 122 -31.11 -29.43 1.15
N LEU A 123 -30.98 -30.29 0.14
CA LEU A 123 -31.99 -31.29 -0.19
C LEU A 123 -31.60 -32.62 0.44
N PRO A 124 -32.51 -33.35 1.10
CA PRO A 124 -32.32 -34.75 1.38
C PRO A 124 -32.06 -35.55 0.08
N PRO A 125 -31.37 -36.70 0.16
CA PRO A 125 -31.11 -37.56 -0.99
C PRO A 125 -32.36 -37.86 -1.82
N ASP A 126 -32.22 -37.90 -3.15
CA ASP A 126 -33.34 -38.00 -4.08
C ASP A 126 -34.22 -39.23 -3.87
N ALA A 127 -33.62 -40.36 -3.47
CA ALA A 127 -34.33 -41.61 -3.19
C ALA A 127 -35.25 -41.55 -1.95
N ASP A 128 -35.04 -40.56 -1.08
CA ASP A 128 -35.75 -40.43 0.19
C ASP A 128 -36.77 -39.29 0.19
N ARG A 129 -36.80 -38.51 -0.89
CA ARG A 129 -37.60 -37.30 -1.00
C ARG A 129 -38.91 -37.60 -1.72
N ASP A 130 -40.01 -37.08 -1.18
CA ASP A 130 -41.33 -37.18 -1.77
C ASP A 130 -42.09 -35.85 -1.59
N ASN A 131 -43.33 -35.80 -2.07
CA ASN A 131 -44.18 -34.62 -1.96
C ASN A 131 -45.02 -34.57 -0.68
N ALA A 132 -44.86 -35.53 0.24
CA ALA A 132 -45.57 -35.61 1.52
C ALA A 132 -44.69 -35.20 2.71
N HIS A 133 -43.36 -35.20 2.54
CA HIS A 133 -42.39 -34.89 3.58
C HIS A 133 -41.51 -33.71 3.19
N GLN A 134 -40.83 -33.14 4.18
CA GLN A 134 -40.03 -31.95 3.99
C GLN A 134 -38.89 -32.18 2.98
N SER A 135 -38.93 -31.40 1.90
CA SER A 135 -38.06 -31.59 0.73
C SER A 135 -36.81 -30.70 0.74
N VAL A 136 -36.77 -29.71 1.62
CA VAL A 136 -35.65 -28.79 1.82
C VAL A 136 -35.43 -28.55 3.31
N ILE A 137 -34.18 -28.56 3.76
CA ILE A 137 -33.82 -28.43 5.17
C ILE A 137 -32.77 -27.31 5.30
N PRO A 138 -32.91 -26.37 6.25
CA PRO A 138 -31.91 -25.34 6.48
C PRO A 138 -30.59 -25.96 6.95
N CYS A 139 -29.46 -25.44 6.47
CA CYS A 139 -28.14 -25.92 6.87
C CYS A 139 -27.90 -25.79 8.38
N GLY A 140 -28.43 -24.73 9.01
CA GLY A 140 -28.27 -24.42 10.43
C GLY A 140 -29.27 -25.08 11.38
N ASP A 141 -30.32 -25.73 10.86
CA ASP A 141 -31.41 -26.28 11.68
C ASP A 141 -31.09 -27.73 12.09
N ASP A 142 -30.72 -27.93 13.36
CA ASP A 142 -30.35 -29.23 13.91
C ASP A 142 -31.54 -30.11 14.32
N THR A 143 -32.77 -29.64 14.09
CA THR A 143 -33.97 -30.43 14.33
C THR A 143 -34.03 -31.62 13.38
N VAL A 144 -34.35 -32.80 13.94
CA VAL A 144 -34.43 -34.03 13.17
C VAL A 144 -35.69 -34.02 12.29
N VAL A 145 -35.48 -34.14 10.98
CA VAL A 145 -36.51 -34.30 9.96
C VAL A 145 -36.59 -35.77 9.56
N THR A 146 -37.76 -36.40 9.75
CA THR A 146 -38.03 -37.78 9.32
C THR A 146 -38.80 -37.79 8.00
N LEU A 147 -38.33 -38.55 7.01
CA LEU A 147 -38.95 -38.68 5.69
C LEU A 147 -39.79 -39.96 5.57
N GLY A 148 -40.48 -40.16 4.45
CA GLY A 148 -41.46 -41.23 4.27
C GLY A 148 -40.94 -42.65 4.42
N ASN A 149 -39.65 -42.87 4.20
CA ASN A 149 -38.98 -44.16 4.44
C ASN A 149 -38.40 -44.30 5.86
N SER A 150 -38.82 -43.43 6.79
CA SER A 150 -38.34 -43.34 8.17
C SER A 150 -36.86 -42.96 8.32
N LYS A 151 -36.15 -42.62 7.24
CA LYS A 151 -34.80 -42.07 7.33
C LYS A 151 -34.84 -40.64 7.87
N GLN A 152 -33.77 -40.25 8.54
CA GLN A 152 -33.70 -39.03 9.32
C GLN A 152 -32.55 -38.15 8.85
N TYR A 153 -32.80 -36.83 8.76
CA TYR A 153 -31.83 -35.83 8.32
C TYR A 153 -31.90 -34.59 9.20
N LYS A 154 -30.78 -33.86 9.30
CA LYS A 154 -30.70 -32.58 10.03
C LYS A 154 -29.59 -31.70 9.48
N GLY A 155 -29.64 -30.42 9.81
CA GLY A 155 -28.54 -29.49 9.64
C GLY A 155 -27.46 -29.64 10.72
N VAL A 156 -26.53 -28.69 10.73
CA VAL A 156 -25.47 -28.51 11.71
C VAL A 156 -25.70 -27.14 12.38
N PRO A 157 -25.80 -27.03 13.71
CA PRO A 157 -25.95 -25.74 14.38
C PRO A 157 -24.90 -24.73 13.91
N HIS A 158 -25.27 -23.45 13.78
CA HIS A 158 -24.38 -22.37 13.31
C HIS A 158 -23.81 -22.56 11.90
N CYS A 159 -24.37 -23.45 11.08
CA CYS A 159 -23.96 -23.64 9.71
C CYS A 159 -24.75 -22.75 8.75
N THR A 160 -24.04 -21.91 7.98
CA THR A 160 -24.63 -20.99 6.99
C THR A 160 -24.60 -21.53 5.57
N GLN A 161 -23.70 -22.48 5.26
CA GLN A 161 -23.66 -23.19 3.98
C GLN A 161 -23.28 -24.64 4.19
N CYS A 162 -23.93 -25.54 3.44
CA CYS A 162 -23.72 -26.97 3.58
C CYS A 162 -23.95 -27.71 2.27
N GLU A 163 -23.38 -28.91 2.19
CA GLU A 163 -23.60 -29.87 1.11
C GLU A 163 -24.57 -30.97 1.54
N LYS A 164 -25.21 -31.62 0.56
CA LYS A 164 -26.16 -32.70 0.82
C LYS A 164 -25.50 -33.84 1.61
N PRO A 165 -26.18 -34.41 2.61
CA PRO A 165 -25.68 -35.56 3.33
C PRO A 165 -25.61 -36.80 2.43
N THR A 166 -24.77 -37.76 2.80
CA THR A 166 -24.85 -39.12 2.22
C THR A 166 -26.18 -39.77 2.63
N GLU A 167 -26.63 -40.75 1.85
CA GLU A 167 -27.83 -41.52 2.17
C GLU A 167 -27.74 -42.15 3.57
N ALA A 168 -28.81 -42.04 4.36
CA ALA A 168 -28.86 -42.66 5.67
C ALA A 168 -28.93 -44.19 5.52
N SER A 169 -28.06 -44.89 6.26
CA SER A 169 -27.97 -46.36 6.26
C SER A 169 -29.00 -47.05 7.17
N ASP A 170 -29.64 -46.29 8.07
CA ASP A 170 -30.62 -46.76 9.04
C ASP A 170 -31.71 -45.70 9.31
N THR A 171 -32.71 -46.04 10.12
CA THR A 171 -33.87 -45.19 10.46
C THR A 171 -33.81 -44.59 11.86
N THR A 172 -32.71 -44.80 12.58
CA THR A 172 -32.53 -44.42 13.99
C THR A 172 -31.53 -43.30 14.21
N THR A 173 -30.65 -43.06 13.22
CA THR A 173 -29.56 -42.08 13.30
C THR A 173 -29.78 -40.98 12.27
N ALA A 174 -30.13 -39.78 12.74
CA ALA A 174 -30.26 -38.62 11.87
C ALA A 174 -28.92 -38.24 11.23
N LYS A 175 -28.88 -38.23 9.88
CA LYS A 175 -27.70 -37.87 9.12
C LYS A 175 -27.62 -36.34 8.96
N ALA A 176 -26.53 -35.76 9.46
CA ALA A 176 -26.29 -34.33 9.31
C ALA A 176 -25.75 -33.98 7.93
N ALA A 177 -26.13 -32.81 7.39
CA ALA A 177 -25.49 -32.19 6.24
C ALA A 177 -24.00 -31.92 6.50
N THR A 178 -23.20 -31.81 5.44
CA THR A 178 -21.78 -31.46 5.56
C THR A 178 -21.62 -29.95 5.53
N CYS A 179 -21.31 -29.34 6.67
CA CYS A 179 -21.15 -27.89 6.72
C CYS A 179 -19.89 -27.44 5.98
N THR A 180 -20.01 -26.44 5.11
CA THR A 180 -18.92 -25.84 4.33
C THR A 180 -18.62 -24.40 4.74
N ALA A 181 -19.56 -23.71 5.40
CA ALA A 181 -19.34 -22.40 6.01
C ALA A 181 -20.18 -22.25 7.28
N CYS A 182 -19.56 -21.71 8.34
CA CYS A 182 -20.20 -21.43 9.61
C CYS A 182 -20.57 -19.95 9.76
N GLU A 183 -21.37 -19.63 10.77
CA GLU A 183 -21.58 -18.27 11.25
C GLU A 183 -20.28 -17.65 11.79
N ASP A 184 -20.19 -16.32 11.79
CA ASP A 184 -19.05 -15.61 12.35
C ASP A 184 -18.79 -16.01 13.80
N GLY A 185 -17.55 -16.40 14.09
CA GLY A 185 -17.13 -16.90 15.40
C GLY A 185 -17.18 -18.41 15.54
N PHE A 186 -17.44 -19.16 14.47
CA PHE A 186 -17.41 -20.63 14.45
C PHE A 186 -16.51 -21.19 13.35
N PHE A 187 -16.02 -22.42 13.52
CA PHE A 187 -15.11 -23.07 12.56
C PHE A 187 -15.29 -24.60 12.52
N GLY A 188 -14.77 -25.22 11.45
CA GLY A 188 -14.82 -26.67 11.25
C GLY A 188 -16.17 -27.20 10.75
N ALA A 189 -16.23 -28.50 10.47
CA ALA A 189 -17.43 -29.14 9.89
C ALA A 189 -18.63 -29.20 10.86
N THR A 190 -18.38 -29.04 12.15
CA THR A 190 -19.37 -29.04 13.24
C THR A 190 -19.68 -27.63 13.76
N CYS A 191 -19.06 -26.59 13.18
CA CYS A 191 -19.17 -25.20 13.62
C CYS A 191 -18.95 -25.05 15.13
N GLU A 192 -17.74 -25.36 15.58
CA GLU A 192 -17.31 -25.14 16.97
C GLU A 192 -16.96 -23.67 17.19
N ALA A 193 -17.30 -23.13 18.36
CA ALA A 193 -17.05 -21.72 18.66
C ALA A 193 -15.54 -21.42 18.76
N CYS A 194 -15.13 -20.29 18.19
CA CYS A 194 -13.82 -19.70 18.41
C CYS A 194 -13.67 -19.27 19.88
N GLN A 195 -12.47 -19.41 20.43
CA GLN A 195 -12.20 -18.98 21.82
C GLN A 195 -12.10 -17.46 22.00
N ASP A 196 -11.80 -16.71 20.92
CA ASP A 196 -11.79 -15.24 20.94
C ASP A 196 -13.14 -14.73 20.40
N GLU A 197 -13.91 -14.05 21.25
CA GLU A 197 -15.20 -13.47 20.91
C GLU A 197 -15.12 -12.39 19.82
N ASN A 198 -13.94 -11.80 19.60
CA ASN A 198 -13.69 -10.79 18.57
C ASN A 198 -13.25 -11.41 17.24
N CYS A 199 -13.07 -12.73 17.21
CA CYS A 199 -12.69 -13.46 16.03
C CYS A 199 -13.91 -13.83 15.18
N ALA A 200 -13.88 -13.51 13.89
CA ALA A 200 -14.90 -13.92 12.92
C ALA A 200 -14.59 -15.32 12.37
N THR A 201 -13.32 -15.65 12.15
CA THR A 201 -12.91 -16.96 11.67
C THR A 201 -11.64 -17.38 12.36
N CYS A 202 -11.63 -18.57 12.98
CA CYS A 202 -10.44 -19.18 13.55
C CYS A 202 -10.09 -20.46 12.79
N ALA A 203 -8.79 -20.74 12.63
CA ALA A 203 -8.34 -21.90 11.86
C ALA A 203 -8.46 -23.21 12.66
N MET A 204 -8.45 -23.11 13.99
CA MET A 204 -8.54 -24.23 14.92
C MET A 204 -8.90 -23.72 16.32
N THR A 205 -9.21 -24.64 17.23
CA THR A 205 -9.44 -24.32 18.65
C THR A 205 -8.17 -23.76 19.29
N GLY A 206 -8.33 -22.71 20.10
CA GLY A 206 -7.28 -22.18 20.97
C GLY A 206 -7.08 -20.67 20.84
N ASN A 207 -6.33 -20.11 21.80
CA ASN A 207 -5.92 -18.71 21.74
C ASN A 207 -4.97 -18.44 20.57
N ASN A 208 -5.05 -17.22 20.04
CA ASN A 208 -4.20 -16.73 18.94
C ASN A 208 -4.36 -17.54 17.64
N LYS A 209 -5.53 -18.17 17.44
CA LYS A 209 -5.87 -18.95 16.24
C LYS A 209 -6.80 -18.22 15.30
N CYS A 210 -7.02 -16.93 15.53
CA CYS A 210 -7.88 -16.13 14.68
C CYS A 210 -7.20 -15.86 13.33
N SER A 211 -7.90 -16.10 12.23
CA SER A 211 -7.46 -15.75 10.88
C SER A 211 -8.17 -14.51 10.33
N LYS A 212 -9.30 -14.11 10.92
CA LYS A 212 -10.03 -12.88 10.56
C LYS A 212 -10.80 -12.34 11.75
N CYS A 213 -10.62 -11.07 12.06
CA CYS A 213 -11.36 -10.39 13.12
C CYS A 213 -12.73 -9.92 12.64
N LYS A 214 -13.66 -9.77 13.58
CA LYS A 214 -14.98 -9.19 13.31
C LYS A 214 -14.82 -7.75 12.82
N GLY A 215 -15.66 -7.38 11.84
CA GLY A 215 -15.66 -6.02 11.28
C GLY A 215 -16.32 -4.98 12.21
N THR A 216 -16.97 -5.43 13.28
CA THR A 216 -17.67 -4.61 14.27
C THR A 216 -17.08 -4.85 15.66
N GLY A 217 -17.27 -3.89 16.58
CA GLY A 217 -16.70 -3.93 17.92
C GLY A 217 -15.43 -3.07 18.05
N THR A 218 -14.69 -3.25 19.15
CA THR A 218 -13.47 -2.47 19.44
C THR A 218 -12.21 -3.13 18.90
N LYS A 219 -12.13 -4.46 18.95
CA LYS A 219 -10.96 -5.25 18.53
C LYS A 219 -11.13 -5.79 17.12
N THR A 220 -11.00 -4.92 16.13
CA THR A 220 -11.27 -5.27 14.72
C THR A 220 -10.02 -5.60 13.91
N TYR A 221 -8.81 -5.43 14.46
CA TYR A 221 -7.55 -5.62 13.73
C TYR A 221 -6.89 -6.94 14.08
N LEU A 222 -6.56 -7.74 13.06
CA LEU A 222 -5.79 -8.96 13.25
C LEU A 222 -4.31 -8.63 13.47
N LYS A 223 -3.79 -8.96 14.65
CA LYS A 223 -2.35 -8.94 14.96
C LYS A 223 -1.79 -10.36 14.87
N VAL A 224 -0.87 -10.57 13.93
CA VAL A 224 -0.18 -11.85 13.73
C VAL A 224 1.25 -11.70 14.22
N ASP A 225 1.64 -12.48 15.23
CA ASP A 225 3.02 -12.53 15.70
C ASP A 225 3.86 -13.55 14.90
N SER A 226 3.25 -14.63 14.41
CA SER A 226 3.89 -15.62 13.53
C SER A 226 2.87 -16.46 12.75
N GLY A 227 3.21 -16.87 11.53
CA GLY A 227 2.33 -17.70 10.69
C GLY A 227 1.17 -16.92 10.06
N SER A 228 -0.01 -17.52 10.01
CA SER A 228 -1.22 -16.95 9.37
C SER A 228 -2.38 -16.71 10.35
N THR A 229 -2.16 -16.94 11.64
CA THR A 229 -3.18 -16.75 12.68
C THR A 229 -2.65 -15.88 13.82
N GLY A 230 -3.55 -15.22 14.52
CA GLY A 230 -3.21 -14.28 15.57
C GLY A 230 -4.39 -13.92 16.45
N THR A 231 -4.34 -12.71 17.00
CA THR A 231 -5.31 -12.20 17.98
C THR A 231 -5.94 -10.93 17.47
N CYS A 232 -7.21 -10.70 17.82
CA CYS A 232 -7.89 -9.46 17.48
C CYS A 232 -7.58 -8.38 18.51
N VAL A 233 -7.16 -7.21 18.03
CA VAL A 233 -6.77 -6.05 18.84
C VAL A 233 -7.44 -4.78 18.33
N GLU A 234 -7.45 -3.76 19.18
CA GLU A 234 -7.78 -2.38 18.76
C GLU A 234 -6.67 -1.85 17.84
N ALA A 235 -6.94 -0.76 17.12
CA ALA A 235 -5.93 -0.11 16.27
C ALA A 235 -4.66 0.29 17.06
N SER A 236 -4.83 0.68 18.32
CA SER A 236 -3.75 1.00 19.28
C SER A 236 -2.95 -0.22 19.74
N GLY A 237 -3.44 -1.44 19.48
CA GLY A 237 -2.77 -2.69 19.82
C GLY A 237 -1.73 -3.15 18.79
N CYS A 238 -1.65 -2.49 17.64
CA CYS A 238 -0.52 -2.65 16.73
C CYS A 238 0.76 -2.11 17.38
N THR A 239 1.87 -2.83 17.23
CA THR A 239 3.16 -2.51 17.87
C THR A 239 3.93 -1.44 17.07
N ALA A 240 5.03 -0.91 17.59
CA ALA A 240 5.86 0.07 16.85
C ALA A 240 6.38 -0.44 15.48
N ALA A 241 6.45 -1.76 15.27
CA ALA A 241 6.87 -2.40 14.02
C ALA A 241 5.70 -2.69 13.06
N THR A 242 4.47 -2.37 13.46
CA THR A 242 3.26 -2.58 12.66
C THR A 242 2.33 -1.37 12.74
N PHE A 243 1.39 -1.25 11.80
CA PHE A 243 0.41 -0.17 11.80
C PHE A 243 -0.98 -0.71 11.45
N PRO A 244 -2.05 -0.12 11.98
CA PRO A 244 -3.41 -0.55 11.65
C PRO A 244 -3.73 -0.21 10.20
N LYS A 245 -4.01 -1.25 9.40
CA LYS A 245 -4.44 -1.14 8.02
C LYS A 245 -5.88 -1.63 7.89
N VAL A 246 -6.72 -0.81 7.26
CA VAL A 246 -8.08 -1.19 6.89
C VAL A 246 -8.04 -1.92 5.54
N ASP A 247 -8.71 -3.07 5.46
CA ASP A 247 -8.86 -3.83 4.21
C ASP A 247 -10.27 -4.42 4.15
N GLU A 248 -11.09 -3.89 3.24
CA GLU A 248 -12.50 -4.29 3.13
C GLU A 248 -12.67 -5.75 2.66
N GLN A 249 -11.68 -6.31 1.96
CA GLN A 249 -11.77 -7.64 1.36
C GLN A 249 -11.17 -8.71 2.28
N GLN A 250 -9.98 -8.44 2.82
CA GLN A 250 -9.20 -9.39 3.61
C GLN A 250 -9.43 -9.24 5.13
N GLY A 251 -10.07 -8.14 5.56
CA GLY A 251 -10.24 -7.78 6.95
C GLY A 251 -9.09 -6.92 7.47
N ASN A 252 -9.38 -6.11 8.49
CA ASN A 252 -8.40 -5.19 9.06
C ASN A 252 -7.26 -5.97 9.74
N LYS A 253 -6.03 -5.46 9.60
CA LYS A 253 -4.82 -6.12 10.14
C LYS A 253 -3.80 -5.11 10.64
N CYS A 254 -2.94 -5.54 11.55
CA CYS A 254 -1.69 -4.84 11.84
C CYS A 254 -0.66 -5.19 10.76
N ALA A 255 -0.49 -4.32 9.78
CA ALA A 255 0.47 -4.50 8.70
C ALA A 255 1.89 -4.14 9.13
N ALA A 256 2.90 -4.85 8.64
CA ALA A 256 4.30 -4.56 8.97
C ALA A 256 4.77 -3.23 8.35
N CYS A 257 5.56 -2.46 9.08
CA CYS A 257 6.10 -1.18 8.61
C CYS A 257 6.95 -1.31 7.34
N ASN A 258 7.54 -2.48 7.08
CA ASN A 258 8.32 -2.77 5.87
C ASN A 258 7.51 -3.37 4.71
N SER A 259 6.20 -3.59 4.88
CA SER A 259 5.34 -4.16 3.84
C SER A 259 4.87 -3.09 2.85
N VAL A 260 5.62 -2.89 1.78
CA VAL A 260 5.26 -1.95 0.69
C VAL A 260 3.85 -2.21 0.11
N PRO A 261 3.43 -3.47 -0.15
CA PRO A 261 2.07 -3.75 -0.64
C PRO A 261 0.96 -3.33 0.34
N ASP A 262 1.29 -3.21 1.62
CA ASP A 262 0.37 -2.77 2.65
C ASP A 262 0.42 -1.27 2.95
N GLY A 263 1.27 -0.51 2.25
CA GLY A 263 1.50 0.91 2.49
C GLY A 263 2.67 1.21 3.44
N GLY A 264 3.49 0.22 3.76
CA GLY A 264 4.76 0.40 4.47
C GLY A 264 5.88 0.98 3.60
N ILE A 265 7.06 1.16 4.18
CA ILE A 265 8.29 1.63 3.54
C ILE A 265 9.33 0.51 3.58
N ALA A 266 9.91 0.13 2.44
CA ALA A 266 10.91 -0.94 2.37
C ALA A 266 12.05 -0.74 3.38
N ASN A 267 12.42 -1.82 4.09
CA ASN A 267 13.43 -1.84 5.15
C ASN A 267 13.15 -0.92 6.36
N CYS A 268 11.90 -0.51 6.56
CA CYS A 268 11.50 0.27 7.74
C CYS A 268 11.16 -0.65 8.92
N ALA A 269 11.91 -0.53 10.02
CA ALA A 269 11.75 -1.38 11.20
C ALA A 269 10.63 -0.89 12.11
N THR A 270 10.52 0.43 12.32
CA THR A 270 9.43 1.02 13.10
C THR A 270 8.85 2.24 12.39
N CYS A 271 7.55 2.47 12.56
CA CYS A 271 6.85 3.52 11.82
C CYS A 271 5.72 4.16 12.62
N SER A 272 5.22 5.26 12.08
CA SER A 272 4.02 5.95 12.57
C SER A 272 3.09 6.23 11.39
N LEU A 273 1.78 6.25 11.64
CA LEU A 273 0.80 6.55 10.60
C LEU A 273 0.94 8.00 10.12
N LEU A 274 0.82 8.19 8.81
CA LEU A 274 0.60 9.52 8.25
C LEU A 274 -0.81 9.99 8.59
N THR A 275 -0.93 11.24 9.04
CA THR A 275 -2.24 11.86 9.38
C THR A 275 -3.08 12.22 8.15
N GLN A 276 -2.61 11.92 6.94
CA GLN A 276 -3.25 12.27 5.67
C GLN A 276 -3.97 11.05 5.09
N GLY A 277 -5.30 11.09 5.04
CA GLY A 277 -6.19 10.05 4.49
C GLY A 277 -6.14 9.89 2.97
N SER A 278 -4.97 10.04 2.34
CA SER A 278 -4.80 9.74 0.93
C SER A 278 -4.61 8.24 0.73
N ARG A 279 -5.34 7.66 -0.24
CA ARG A 279 -5.14 6.27 -0.74
C ARG A 279 -3.80 6.07 -1.47
N ALA A 280 -2.87 7.02 -1.37
CA ALA A 280 -1.57 6.98 -2.00
C ALA A 280 -0.55 6.41 -0.99
N ALA A 281 0.14 5.34 -1.37
CA ALA A 281 1.26 4.80 -0.58
C ALA A 281 2.47 5.76 -0.66
N PRO A 282 3.32 5.82 0.38
CA PRO A 282 3.22 5.10 1.65
C PRO A 282 2.18 5.69 2.62
N LEU A 283 1.65 4.87 3.52
CA LEU A 283 0.68 5.23 4.57
C LEU A 283 1.36 5.58 5.91
N VAL A 284 2.68 5.39 6.00
CA VAL A 284 3.46 5.55 7.22
C VAL A 284 4.68 6.43 6.98
N THR A 285 5.15 7.06 8.06
CA THR A 285 6.49 7.66 8.16
C THR A 285 7.39 6.70 8.92
N CYS A 286 8.60 6.48 8.40
CA CYS A 286 9.56 5.60 9.05
C CYS A 286 10.25 6.30 10.22
N LEU A 287 10.36 5.63 11.36
CA LEU A 287 11.02 6.14 12.56
C LEU A 287 12.41 5.57 12.72
N THR A 288 12.58 4.27 12.41
CA THR A 288 13.88 3.60 12.38
C THR A 288 13.94 2.61 11.22
N CYS A 289 15.12 2.48 10.64
CA CYS A 289 15.36 1.48 9.61
C CYS A 289 15.84 0.15 10.21
N GLU A 290 15.76 -0.91 9.41
CA GLU A 290 16.42 -2.18 9.71
C GLU A 290 17.95 -2.02 9.77
N GLN A 291 18.64 -3.03 10.31
CA GLN A 291 20.08 -2.99 10.57
C GLN A 291 20.88 -2.62 9.29
N ASN A 292 21.89 -1.76 9.45
CA ASN A 292 22.79 -1.28 8.37
C ASN A 292 22.13 -0.42 7.28
N LYS A 293 20.88 0.00 7.45
CA LYS A 293 20.22 0.96 6.56
C LYS A 293 20.23 2.35 7.18
N TYR A 294 20.21 3.38 6.34
CA TYR A 294 20.23 4.78 6.73
C TYR A 294 18.89 5.44 6.46
N LEU A 295 18.29 6.03 7.50
CA LEU A 295 17.04 6.77 7.39
C LEU A 295 17.29 8.13 6.73
N THR A 296 16.50 8.43 5.70
CA THR A 296 16.50 9.75 5.06
C THR A 296 15.94 10.85 5.97
N PRO A 297 16.35 12.13 5.83
CA PRO A 297 15.83 13.24 6.63
C PRO A 297 14.29 13.37 6.58
N GLU A 298 13.70 13.13 5.40
CA GLU A 298 12.26 13.16 5.16
C GLU A 298 11.52 11.93 5.73
N LYS A 299 12.26 10.96 6.30
CA LYS A 299 11.72 9.76 6.94
C LYS A 299 10.85 8.88 6.04
N ASN A 300 11.06 8.97 4.73
CA ASN A 300 10.26 8.28 3.71
C ASN A 300 11.01 7.12 3.03
N ALA A 301 12.30 6.93 3.33
CA ALA A 301 13.11 5.86 2.78
C ALA A 301 14.24 5.42 3.73
N CYS A 302 14.57 4.13 3.65
CA CYS A 302 15.69 3.47 4.32
C CYS A 302 16.68 2.95 3.27
N LEU A 303 17.85 3.57 3.17
CA LEU A 303 18.81 3.36 2.08
C LEU A 303 20.02 2.54 2.53
N ASP A 304 20.65 1.82 1.59
CA ASP A 304 21.91 1.10 1.86
C ASP A 304 23.09 2.04 2.12
N THR A 305 23.12 3.16 1.40
CA THR A 305 24.11 4.21 1.50
C THR A 305 23.43 5.57 1.41
N CYS A 306 24.03 6.58 2.02
CA CYS A 306 23.52 7.94 1.86
C CYS A 306 23.78 8.46 0.44
N PRO A 307 22.77 9.07 -0.20
CA PRO A 307 22.90 9.58 -1.55
C PRO A 307 23.84 10.79 -1.58
N ALA A 308 24.22 11.22 -2.78
CA ALA A 308 25.03 12.43 -2.95
C ALA A 308 24.40 13.64 -2.24
N GLY A 309 25.23 14.53 -1.71
CA GLY A 309 24.80 15.67 -0.91
C GLY A 309 24.41 15.32 0.52
N MET A 310 24.63 14.07 0.96
CA MET A 310 24.42 13.63 2.33
C MET A 310 25.60 12.80 2.83
N TYR A 311 25.78 12.76 4.15
CA TYR A 311 26.75 11.91 4.83
C TYR A 311 26.08 11.01 5.87
N ALA A 312 26.70 9.86 6.10
CA ALA A 312 26.23 8.87 7.05
C ALA A 312 26.57 9.28 8.49
N VAL A 313 25.57 9.25 9.37
CA VAL A 313 25.75 9.37 10.82
C VAL A 313 25.22 8.09 11.46
N SER A 314 26.12 7.37 12.12
CA SER A 314 25.77 6.23 12.97
C SER A 314 25.61 6.70 14.41
N GLY A 315 24.55 6.24 15.07
CA GLY A 315 24.31 6.53 16.48
C GLY A 315 23.44 5.45 17.13
N ASP A 316 23.29 5.53 18.45
CA ASP A 316 22.53 4.56 19.24
C ASP A 316 21.03 4.54 18.86
N SER A 317 20.53 5.65 18.30
CA SER A 317 19.13 5.78 17.82
C SER A 317 18.93 5.29 16.38
N GLY A 318 19.95 4.66 15.79
CA GLY A 318 19.95 4.18 14.41
C GLY A 318 20.81 5.03 13.47
N ASN A 319 20.99 4.51 12.26
CA ASN A 319 21.79 5.16 11.22
C ASN A 319 20.91 6.13 10.41
N VAL A 320 21.38 7.35 10.18
CA VAL A 320 20.67 8.39 9.44
C VAL A 320 21.55 9.02 8.37
N CYS A 321 20.91 9.53 7.33
CA CYS A 321 21.56 10.41 6.35
C CYS A 321 21.36 11.86 6.75
N THR A 322 22.46 12.62 6.81
CA THR A 322 22.44 14.04 7.16
C THR A 322 22.89 14.86 5.95
N PRO A 323 22.24 15.98 5.61
CA PRO A 323 22.65 16.83 4.50
C PRO A 323 24.07 17.39 4.69
N CYS A 324 24.83 17.41 3.60
CA CYS A 324 26.05 18.20 3.48
C CYS A 324 25.72 19.69 3.30
N HIS A 325 26.75 20.54 3.32
CA HIS A 325 26.64 21.86 2.69
C HIS A 325 26.21 21.70 1.23
N GLU A 326 25.33 22.59 0.74
CA GLU A 326 24.69 22.47 -0.58
C GLU A 326 25.66 22.42 -1.78
N SER A 327 26.88 22.93 -1.59
CA SER A 327 27.93 22.88 -2.61
C SER A 327 28.63 21.51 -2.72
N CYS A 328 28.49 20.65 -1.71
CA CYS A 328 29.21 19.38 -1.63
C CYS A 328 28.38 18.22 -2.21
N ALA A 329 28.95 17.42 -3.09
CA ALA A 329 28.37 16.13 -3.47
C ALA A 329 28.61 15.03 -2.42
N SER A 330 29.62 15.19 -1.57
CA SER A 330 29.89 14.35 -0.40
C SER A 330 30.71 15.17 0.61
N CYS A 331 30.59 14.85 1.90
CA CYS A 331 31.20 15.64 2.97
C CYS A 331 31.49 14.79 4.21
N SER A 332 32.29 15.33 5.12
CA SER A 332 32.48 14.75 6.47
C SER A 332 31.55 15.34 7.52
N ASN A 333 30.99 16.54 7.28
CA ASN A 333 29.96 17.19 8.09
C ASN A 333 29.23 18.25 7.24
N ASP A 334 28.40 19.07 7.86
CA ASP A 334 27.59 20.10 7.20
C ASP A 334 28.35 21.40 6.86
N ALA A 335 29.63 21.53 7.23
CA ALA A 335 30.41 22.73 6.93
C ALA A 335 30.83 22.81 5.45
N ALA A 336 30.80 24.02 4.87
CA ALA A 336 31.20 24.29 3.48
C ALA A 336 32.66 23.89 3.17
N THR A 337 33.52 23.84 4.19
CA THR A 337 34.94 23.47 4.08
C THR A 337 35.19 21.98 4.29
N SER A 338 34.14 21.19 4.51
CA SER A 338 34.23 19.75 4.80
C SER A 338 33.87 18.86 3.61
N CYS A 339 33.73 19.44 2.41
CA CYS A 339 33.43 18.66 1.21
C CYS A 339 34.55 17.66 0.95
N THR A 340 34.19 16.42 0.64
CA THR A 340 35.10 15.36 0.19
C THR A 340 34.92 15.05 -1.29
N ALA A 341 33.81 15.50 -1.90
CA ALA A 341 33.57 15.49 -3.34
C ALA A 341 32.65 16.65 -3.74
N CYS A 342 32.75 17.09 -4.99
CA CYS A 342 31.96 18.19 -5.55
C CYS A 342 31.02 17.70 -6.66
N TYR A 343 29.91 18.42 -6.87
CA TYR A 343 29.04 18.17 -8.01
C TYR A 343 29.76 18.49 -9.33
N PRO A 344 29.41 17.82 -10.44
CA PRO A 344 29.96 18.14 -11.76
C PRO A 344 29.90 19.64 -12.07
N GLY A 345 30.97 20.17 -12.66
CA GLY A 345 31.14 21.61 -12.91
C GLY A 345 31.84 22.38 -11.78
N HIS A 346 32.16 21.72 -10.66
CA HIS A 346 32.87 22.27 -9.51
C HIS A 346 34.08 21.41 -9.14
N VAL A 347 35.14 22.04 -8.62
CA VAL A 347 36.39 21.39 -8.24
C VAL A 347 36.63 21.53 -6.74
N LEU A 348 37.21 20.48 -6.14
CA LEU A 348 37.51 20.44 -4.72
C LEU A 348 38.82 21.20 -4.42
N SER A 349 38.69 22.42 -3.89
CA SER A 349 39.81 23.23 -3.42
C SER A 349 40.18 22.85 -1.98
N ARG A 350 41.43 22.44 -1.77
CA ARG A 350 41.94 21.95 -0.48
C ARG A 350 43.11 22.80 -0.02
N SER A 351 43.08 23.19 1.25
CA SER A 351 44.21 23.84 1.93
C SER A 351 45.15 22.81 2.56
N SER A 352 44.61 21.71 3.08
CA SER A 352 45.34 20.54 3.61
C SER A 352 44.38 19.38 3.89
N GLY A 353 44.83 18.13 3.75
CA GLY A 353 44.03 16.94 4.09
C GLY A 353 43.12 16.45 2.95
N ASP A 354 42.02 15.77 3.32
CA ASP A 354 41.09 15.11 2.38
C ASP A 354 39.77 15.87 2.17
N ALA A 355 39.53 16.91 2.97
CA ALA A 355 38.34 17.76 2.88
C ALA A 355 38.70 19.17 2.42
N GLY A 356 37.74 19.87 1.82
CA GLY A 356 37.91 21.23 1.31
C GLY A 356 36.61 21.90 0.90
N THR A 357 36.73 22.95 0.11
CA THR A 357 35.59 23.74 -0.40
C THR A 357 35.38 23.46 -1.88
N CYS A 358 34.12 23.30 -2.30
CA CYS A 358 33.79 23.19 -3.72
C CYS A 358 33.69 24.58 -4.35
N ILE A 359 34.55 24.86 -5.32
CA ILE A 359 34.54 26.11 -6.10
C ILE A 359 34.22 25.81 -7.57
N LYS A 360 33.75 26.81 -8.31
CA LYS A 360 33.46 26.63 -9.74
C LYS A 360 34.74 26.17 -10.47
N GLU A 361 34.63 25.19 -11.35
CA GLU A 361 35.76 24.76 -12.18
C GLU A 361 36.36 25.93 -12.97
N CYS A 362 37.66 25.86 -13.29
CA CYS A 362 38.37 26.93 -13.98
C CYS A 362 38.29 28.29 -13.28
N THR A 363 38.38 28.31 -11.94
CA THR A 363 38.48 29.54 -11.13
C THR A 363 39.51 29.38 -10.00
N GLY A 364 39.85 30.49 -9.33
CA GLY A 364 40.73 30.50 -8.17
C GLY A 364 42.13 29.94 -8.47
N ASP A 365 42.69 29.20 -7.51
CA ASP A 365 44.04 28.62 -7.59
C ASP A 365 44.22 27.65 -8.77
N PHE A 366 43.15 27.05 -9.27
CA PHE A 366 43.20 26.17 -10.45
C PHE A 366 43.49 26.94 -11.75
N MET A 367 43.27 28.26 -11.76
CA MET A 367 43.63 29.13 -12.88
C MET A 367 44.91 29.92 -12.65
N ALA A 368 45.47 29.91 -11.44
CA ALA A 368 46.77 30.52 -11.18
C ALA A 368 47.84 29.79 -12.03
N HIS A 369 48.55 30.53 -12.88
CA HIS A 369 49.52 29.99 -13.85
C HIS A 369 48.96 28.99 -14.86
N CYS A 370 47.64 28.88 -14.99
CA CYS A 370 47.00 28.14 -16.05
C CYS A 370 46.84 29.05 -17.27
N LYS A 371 47.14 28.56 -18.47
CA LYS A 371 46.91 29.34 -19.69
C LYS A 371 45.41 29.56 -19.91
N ALA A 372 45.04 30.65 -20.58
CA ALA A 372 43.64 31.04 -20.79
C ALA A 372 42.76 29.94 -21.42
N ASP A 373 43.31 29.14 -22.34
CA ASP A 373 42.62 27.99 -22.97
C ASP A 373 43.01 26.63 -22.35
N GLY A 374 43.75 26.66 -21.25
CA GLY A 374 44.36 25.50 -20.60
C GLY A 374 43.47 24.79 -19.60
N CYS A 375 42.16 25.06 -19.55
CA CYS A 375 41.23 24.42 -18.60
C CYS A 375 40.17 23.59 -19.34
N SER A 376 40.61 22.50 -19.99
CA SER A 376 39.75 21.68 -20.84
C SER A 376 39.62 20.22 -20.39
N LEU A 377 40.54 19.74 -19.56
CA LEU A 377 40.55 18.35 -19.09
C LEU A 377 39.38 18.09 -18.14
N ASN A 378 38.46 17.21 -18.55
CA ASN A 378 37.39 16.73 -17.71
C ASN A 378 37.87 15.53 -16.85
N VAL A 379 37.85 15.70 -15.53
CA VAL A 379 38.13 14.66 -14.54
C VAL A 379 36.92 14.56 -13.62
N GLY A 380 36.22 13.43 -13.63
CA GLY A 380 35.08 13.19 -12.75
C GLY A 380 33.88 14.13 -12.96
N GLY A 381 33.73 14.71 -14.16
CA GLY A 381 32.64 15.63 -14.49
C GLY A 381 32.98 17.12 -14.33
N SER A 382 34.21 17.45 -13.95
CA SER A 382 34.67 18.84 -13.76
C SER A 382 35.96 19.11 -14.54
N LYS A 383 36.15 20.37 -14.95
CA LYS A 383 37.29 20.83 -15.73
C LYS A 383 38.46 21.25 -14.85
N TYR A 384 39.65 20.81 -15.22
CA TYR A 384 40.91 21.12 -14.56
C TYR A 384 41.93 21.70 -15.54
N CYS A 385 42.94 22.37 -15.00
CA CYS A 385 44.03 22.85 -15.83
C CYS A 385 44.82 21.67 -16.43
N ASP A 386 45.06 21.72 -17.73
CA ASP A 386 45.83 20.74 -18.51
C ASP A 386 47.02 21.37 -19.25
N GLN A 387 47.18 22.69 -19.14
CA GLN A 387 48.27 23.44 -19.73
C GLN A 387 48.64 24.63 -18.85
N CYS A 388 49.75 24.49 -18.14
CA CYS A 388 50.32 25.56 -17.34
C CYS A 388 51.26 26.46 -18.15
N GLU A 389 51.59 27.61 -17.57
CA GLU A 389 52.70 28.47 -17.96
C GLU A 389 54.05 27.73 -17.86
N GLU A 390 55.07 28.29 -18.51
CA GLU A 390 56.41 27.72 -18.46
C GLU A 390 56.98 27.79 -17.03
N GLY A 391 57.67 26.72 -16.60
CA GLY A 391 58.13 26.57 -15.21
C GLY A 391 57.10 25.93 -14.27
N TYR A 392 55.88 25.68 -14.75
CA TYR A 392 54.80 25.04 -13.99
C TYR A 392 54.33 23.76 -14.69
N ALA A 393 53.67 22.88 -13.94
CA ALA A 393 52.96 21.73 -14.51
C ALA A 393 51.73 21.36 -13.65
N PRO A 394 50.69 20.74 -14.23
CA PRO A 394 49.49 20.40 -13.48
C PRO A 394 49.75 19.25 -12.51
N VAL A 395 49.50 19.49 -11.22
CA VAL A 395 49.47 18.47 -10.16
C VAL A 395 48.09 18.55 -9.50
N ASP A 396 47.32 17.47 -9.61
CA ASP A 396 45.90 17.43 -9.22
C ASP A 396 45.07 18.59 -9.80
N GLY A 397 45.45 19.06 -11.00
CA GLY A 397 44.80 20.12 -11.75
C GLY A 397 45.19 21.55 -11.35
N VAL A 398 46.08 21.71 -10.37
CA VAL A 398 46.66 23.01 -9.98
C VAL A 398 48.05 23.15 -10.61
N CYS A 399 48.35 24.29 -11.21
CA CYS A 399 49.67 24.56 -11.77
C CYS A 399 50.70 24.77 -10.66
N THR A 400 51.52 23.75 -10.43
CA THR A 400 52.56 23.74 -9.40
C THR A 400 53.89 24.10 -10.03
N SER A 401 54.68 24.95 -9.36
CA SER A 401 56.02 25.33 -9.81
C SER A 401 56.96 24.13 -9.74
N ILE A 402 57.43 23.65 -10.89
CA ILE A 402 58.30 22.48 -11.00
C ILE A 402 59.47 22.83 -11.94
N PRO A 403 60.68 23.07 -11.39
CA PRO A 403 61.87 23.33 -12.19
C PRO A 403 62.16 22.16 -13.15
N ALA A 404 62.65 22.45 -14.36
CA ALA A 404 62.91 21.44 -15.40
C ALA A 404 63.86 20.30 -14.98
N THR A 405 64.69 20.53 -13.96
CA THR A 405 65.67 19.55 -13.42
C THR A 405 65.23 18.88 -12.13
N ALA A 406 64.11 19.29 -11.54
CA ALA A 406 63.61 18.80 -10.27
C ALA A 406 62.31 18.00 -10.43
N ARG A 407 61.94 17.28 -9.38
CA ARG A 407 60.64 16.61 -9.25
C ARG A 407 60.05 16.99 -7.90
N ASP A 408 58.76 17.24 -7.90
CA ASP A 408 57.98 17.44 -6.68
C ASP A 408 57.56 16.09 -6.07
N ALA A 409 56.70 16.13 -5.05
CA ALA A 409 56.16 14.92 -4.41
C ALA A 409 55.29 14.05 -5.34
N SER A 410 54.70 14.63 -6.40
CA SER A 410 54.00 13.85 -7.42
C SER A 410 54.92 13.11 -8.38
N GLY A 411 56.24 13.38 -8.31
CA GLY A 411 57.25 12.81 -9.20
C GLY A 411 57.19 13.38 -10.62
N CYS A 412 56.49 14.49 -10.82
CA CYS A 412 56.27 15.08 -12.14
C CYS A 412 57.60 15.48 -12.80
N LYS A 413 57.80 15.03 -14.04
CA LYS A 413 58.83 15.59 -14.94
C LYS A 413 58.22 16.68 -15.81
N ALA A 414 58.45 17.94 -15.46
CA ALA A 414 57.87 19.08 -16.18
C ALA A 414 58.60 19.34 -17.53
N SER A 415 57.82 19.61 -18.57
CA SER A 415 58.27 20.05 -19.90
C SER A 415 57.16 20.83 -20.58
N GLY A 416 57.42 22.07 -21.01
CA GLY A 416 56.48 22.86 -21.80
C GLY A 416 55.13 23.16 -21.10
N GLY A 417 55.12 23.29 -19.78
CA GLY A 417 53.89 23.54 -19.02
C GLY A 417 53.08 22.29 -18.67
N LYS A 418 53.64 21.08 -18.86
CA LYS A 418 53.02 19.77 -18.61
C LYS A 418 53.98 18.80 -17.94
N CYS A 419 53.46 17.79 -17.25
CA CYS A 419 54.19 16.61 -16.83
C CYS A 419 54.30 15.60 -17.98
N THR A 420 55.48 15.00 -18.18
CA THR A 420 55.68 13.89 -19.13
C THR A 420 55.77 12.52 -18.45
N GLU A 421 56.04 12.52 -17.15
CA GLU A 421 56.17 11.33 -16.31
C GLU A 421 55.67 11.68 -14.91
N CYS A 422 55.04 10.73 -14.23
CA CYS A 422 54.63 10.86 -12.83
C CYS A 422 55.28 9.80 -11.95
N GLY A 423 55.35 10.08 -10.65
CA GLY A 423 55.81 9.16 -9.62
C GLY A 423 54.80 8.06 -9.29
N ALA A 424 55.15 7.23 -8.31
CA ALA A 424 54.25 6.19 -7.81
C ALA A 424 52.98 6.80 -7.21
N ASN A 425 51.83 6.14 -7.40
CA ASN A 425 50.51 6.61 -6.96
C ASN A 425 50.00 7.88 -7.65
N TYR A 426 50.60 8.30 -8.77
CA TYR A 426 50.10 9.39 -9.61
C TYR A 426 49.89 8.90 -11.04
N ALA A 427 48.70 9.11 -11.58
CA ALA A 427 48.37 8.84 -12.97
C ALA A 427 48.65 10.08 -13.84
N LEU A 428 49.21 9.85 -15.02
CA LEU A 428 49.47 10.89 -16.01
C LEU A 428 48.20 11.11 -16.85
N LEU A 429 47.44 12.17 -16.55
CA LEU A 429 46.20 12.52 -17.24
C LEU A 429 46.39 13.83 -18.01
N SER A 430 46.31 13.76 -19.35
CA SER A 430 46.48 14.90 -20.28
C SER A 430 47.69 15.83 -20.03
N GLY A 431 48.77 15.25 -19.49
CA GLY A 431 49.99 15.99 -19.18
C GLY A 431 50.01 16.60 -17.77
N GLY A 432 49.17 16.13 -16.85
CA GLY A 432 49.28 16.43 -15.42
C GLY A 432 49.43 15.15 -14.59
N CYS A 433 49.98 15.27 -13.38
CA CYS A 433 50.08 14.16 -12.43
C CYS A 433 48.94 14.22 -11.41
N TYR A 434 48.12 13.17 -11.39
CA TYR A 434 46.90 13.10 -10.59
C TYR A 434 46.96 11.96 -9.59
N ASN A 435 46.75 12.26 -8.32
CA ASN A 435 46.87 11.30 -7.22
C ASN A 435 45.83 10.18 -7.37
N THR A 436 46.24 8.91 -7.37
CA THR A 436 45.30 7.79 -7.58
C THR A 436 44.52 7.41 -6.33
N GLN A 437 44.88 7.96 -5.17
CA GLN A 437 44.24 7.69 -3.88
C GLN A 437 43.34 8.82 -3.42
N LYS A 438 43.40 9.99 -4.07
CA LYS A 438 42.62 11.18 -3.72
C LYS A 438 41.95 11.78 -4.94
N LEU A 439 40.82 12.46 -4.74
CA LEU A 439 40.25 13.27 -5.81
C LEU A 439 41.23 14.38 -6.22
N PRO A 440 41.23 14.82 -7.48
CA PRO A 440 40.36 14.32 -8.55
C PRO A 440 40.88 13.05 -9.23
N GLY A 441 42.16 12.69 -9.08
CA GLY A 441 42.77 11.57 -9.81
C GLY A 441 42.14 10.20 -9.57
N SER A 442 41.73 9.91 -8.32
CA SER A 442 41.07 8.65 -7.96
C SER A 442 39.73 8.41 -8.65
N SER A 443 39.11 9.46 -9.22
CA SER A 443 37.88 9.34 -10.02
C SER A 443 38.11 8.74 -11.41
N VAL A 444 39.36 8.69 -11.88
CA VAL A 444 39.74 8.13 -13.18
C VAL A 444 40.62 6.91 -13.02
N CYS A 445 41.60 6.97 -12.11
CA CYS A 445 42.60 5.92 -11.93
C CYS A 445 42.83 5.64 -10.45
N THR A 446 42.70 4.39 -10.02
CA THR A 446 42.91 3.98 -8.62
C THR A 446 44.30 3.36 -8.38
N ALA A 447 44.98 2.94 -9.44
CA ALA A 447 46.36 2.46 -9.37
C ALA A 447 47.15 2.83 -10.63
N ALA A 448 48.33 3.42 -10.47
CA ALA A 448 49.23 3.79 -11.57
C ALA A 448 50.66 3.28 -11.34
N GLN A 449 51.33 2.92 -12.44
CA GLN A 449 52.70 2.41 -12.47
C GLN A 449 53.43 2.96 -13.71
N ASN A 450 54.68 2.53 -13.96
CA ASN A 450 55.41 2.80 -15.21
C ASN A 450 55.33 4.27 -15.66
N LYS A 451 55.78 5.19 -14.79
CA LYS A 451 55.82 6.64 -15.04
C LYS A 451 54.43 7.31 -15.17
N GLY A 452 53.43 6.77 -14.49
CA GLY A 452 52.09 7.33 -14.40
C GLY A 452 51.05 6.69 -15.32
N GLN A 453 51.37 5.56 -15.95
CA GLN A 453 50.39 4.78 -16.69
C GLN A 453 49.39 4.12 -15.74
N CYS A 454 48.11 4.38 -15.96
CA CYS A 454 47.04 3.79 -15.18
C CYS A 454 46.94 2.29 -15.42
N GLN A 455 46.87 1.53 -14.33
CA GLN A 455 46.73 0.08 -14.30
C GLN A 455 45.32 -0.36 -13.90
N THR A 456 44.60 0.47 -13.14
CA THR A 456 43.24 0.17 -12.70
C THR A 456 42.38 1.41 -12.84
N CYS A 457 41.39 1.34 -13.74
CA CYS A 457 40.48 2.43 -13.99
C CYS A 457 39.33 2.44 -12.98
N ALA A 458 39.02 3.62 -12.44
CA ALA A 458 37.97 3.81 -11.44
C ALA A 458 36.56 3.50 -12.00
N ASN A 459 36.39 3.65 -13.31
CA ASN A 459 35.13 3.40 -14.01
C ASN A 459 34.89 1.93 -14.40
N GLY A 460 35.77 1.02 -13.99
CA GLY A 460 35.67 -0.42 -14.27
C GLY A 460 36.15 -0.84 -15.67
N GLN A 461 36.64 0.09 -16.50
CA GLN A 461 37.16 -0.22 -17.83
C GLN A 461 38.59 -0.78 -17.79
N SER A 462 38.99 -1.51 -18.84
CA SER A 462 40.37 -1.94 -19.01
C SER A 462 41.25 -0.79 -19.51
N PRO A 463 42.44 -0.56 -18.92
CA PRO A 463 43.36 0.46 -19.42
C PRO A 463 43.79 0.18 -20.87
N ALA A 464 43.72 1.19 -21.73
CA ALA A 464 44.20 1.15 -23.10
C ALA A 464 45.44 2.06 -23.23
N GLY A 465 46.61 1.46 -23.44
CA GLY A 465 47.87 2.21 -23.54
C GLY A 465 48.22 3.00 -22.27
N GLY A 466 47.84 2.48 -21.10
CA GLY A 466 48.05 3.15 -19.81
C GLY A 466 47.08 4.31 -19.52
N LYS A 467 46.00 4.44 -20.29
CA LYS A 467 44.93 5.43 -20.09
C LYS A 467 43.60 4.74 -19.89
N CYS A 468 42.69 5.38 -19.17
CA CYS A 468 41.35 4.87 -18.94
C CYS A 468 40.36 5.43 -19.97
N PRO A 469 39.70 4.57 -20.78
CA PRO A 469 38.62 5.01 -21.65
C PRO A 469 37.51 5.67 -20.84
N ALA A 470 37.01 6.83 -21.28
CA ALA A 470 35.92 7.54 -20.60
C ALA A 470 34.55 6.92 -20.92
N CYS A 471 33.67 6.92 -19.92
CA CYS A 471 32.25 6.62 -20.12
C CYS A 471 31.53 7.84 -20.75
N THR A 472 30.29 7.64 -21.18
CA THR A 472 29.43 8.75 -21.67
C THR A 472 29.22 9.80 -20.57
N GLU A 473 28.95 11.04 -20.97
CA GLU A 473 28.67 12.14 -20.04
C GLU A 473 27.61 11.75 -18.99
N GLY A 474 27.81 12.18 -17.74
CA GLY A 474 26.94 11.82 -16.63
C GLY A 474 27.24 10.47 -15.99
N CYS A 475 28.09 9.63 -16.60
CA CYS A 475 28.36 8.27 -16.15
C CYS A 475 29.69 8.14 -15.40
N VAL A 476 29.67 7.54 -14.19
CA VAL A 476 30.86 7.23 -13.39
C VAL A 476 31.44 5.88 -13.78
N LYS A 477 30.60 4.85 -13.92
CA LYS A 477 31.01 3.49 -14.30
C LYS A 477 30.18 2.98 -15.45
N CYS A 478 30.82 2.32 -16.40
CA CYS A 478 30.17 1.74 -17.56
C CYS A 478 30.66 0.31 -17.79
N ALA A 479 29.82 -0.54 -18.42
CA ALA A 479 30.09 -1.95 -18.62
C ALA A 479 29.88 -2.37 -20.08
N GLY A 480 30.83 -3.12 -20.65
CA GLY A 480 30.78 -3.60 -22.04
C GLY A 480 31.03 -2.52 -23.10
N SER A 481 30.33 -1.39 -23.01
CA SER A 481 30.49 -0.20 -23.86
C SER A 481 30.54 1.07 -23.01
N LYS A 482 30.94 2.21 -23.60
CA LYS A 482 30.96 3.51 -22.90
C LYS A 482 29.56 4.09 -22.70
N GLU A 483 28.56 3.54 -23.38
CA GLU A 483 27.16 3.98 -23.42
C GLU A 483 26.28 3.27 -22.38
N THR A 484 26.68 2.08 -21.92
CA THR A 484 25.94 1.31 -20.93
C THR A 484 26.41 1.70 -19.53
N CYS A 485 25.71 2.65 -18.89
CA CYS A 485 26.10 3.13 -17.58
C CYS A 485 25.56 2.25 -16.45
N THR A 486 26.44 1.92 -15.51
CA THR A 486 26.08 1.17 -14.30
C THR A 486 25.90 2.09 -13.10
N ASP A 487 26.71 3.15 -12.99
CA ASP A 487 26.66 4.15 -11.90
C ASP A 487 26.74 5.57 -12.46
N CYS A 488 25.83 6.45 -12.05
CA CYS A 488 25.77 7.84 -12.49
C CYS A 488 26.55 8.80 -11.58
N LEU A 489 26.93 9.97 -12.12
CA LEU A 489 27.54 11.07 -11.37
C LEU A 489 26.54 11.64 -10.35
N ALA A 490 27.06 12.28 -9.30
CA ALA A 490 26.23 13.06 -8.38
C ALA A 490 25.41 14.10 -9.14
N GLY A 491 24.12 14.22 -8.81
CA GLY A 491 23.17 15.07 -9.55
C GLY A 491 22.58 14.43 -10.80
N TYR A 492 22.84 13.14 -11.04
CA TYR A 492 22.25 12.36 -12.13
C TYR A 492 21.55 11.11 -11.60
N TYR A 493 20.48 10.68 -12.28
CA TYR A 493 19.83 9.39 -12.07
C TYR A 493 19.99 8.50 -13.30
N LYS A 494 19.90 7.19 -13.10
CA LYS A 494 19.89 6.20 -14.17
C LYS A 494 18.47 6.04 -14.72
N GLY A 495 18.28 6.39 -15.99
CA GLY A 495 16.99 6.33 -16.69
C GLY A 495 17.01 5.37 -17.87
N ALA A 496 16.13 5.63 -18.86
CA ALA A 496 15.96 4.78 -20.03
C ALA A 496 17.27 4.41 -20.76
N GLY A 497 17.40 3.12 -21.10
CA GLY A 497 18.54 2.58 -21.87
C GLY A 497 19.87 2.57 -21.11
N ASP A 498 19.83 2.48 -19.77
CA ASP A 498 21.01 2.53 -18.89
C ASP A 498 21.82 3.82 -19.03
N LYS A 499 21.17 4.94 -19.35
CA LYS A 499 21.79 6.26 -19.49
C LYS A 499 21.56 7.11 -18.25
N CYS A 500 22.48 8.04 -17.99
CA CYS A 500 22.36 8.99 -16.90
C CYS A 500 21.73 10.30 -17.37
N PHE A 501 20.75 10.79 -16.62
CA PHE A 501 20.07 12.06 -16.85
C PHE A 501 20.22 12.92 -15.61
N LYS A 502 20.31 14.24 -15.76
CA LYS A 502 20.37 15.15 -14.60
C LYS A 502 19.10 15.01 -13.79
N CYS A 503 19.18 15.17 -12.47
CA CYS A 503 18.01 15.15 -11.59
C CYS A 503 16.93 16.19 -11.97
N THR A 504 17.28 17.22 -12.74
CA THR A 504 16.37 18.24 -13.28
C THR A 504 15.75 17.88 -14.63
N ASP A 505 16.31 16.90 -15.33
CA ASP A 505 15.95 16.58 -16.72
C ASP A 505 15.09 15.32 -16.74
N SER A 506 14.14 15.26 -17.67
CA SER A 506 13.36 14.04 -17.92
C SER A 506 14.07 13.13 -18.93
N ASP A 507 13.90 11.81 -18.79
CA ASP A 507 14.56 10.83 -19.68
C ASP A 507 13.88 10.69 -21.05
N LYS A 508 12.71 11.33 -21.20
CA LYS A 508 11.91 11.40 -22.44
C LYS A 508 11.61 10.01 -23.04
N ALA A 509 11.54 8.97 -22.21
CA ALA A 509 11.19 7.64 -22.68
C ALA A 509 9.76 7.64 -23.24
N SER A 510 9.54 6.92 -24.36
CA SER A 510 8.22 6.83 -24.99
C SER A 510 7.17 6.12 -24.11
N SER A 511 7.61 5.36 -23.12
CA SER A 511 6.79 4.68 -22.11
C SER A 511 7.58 4.62 -20.81
N ASN A 512 6.91 4.80 -19.67
CA ASN A 512 7.55 4.80 -18.35
C ASN A 512 8.64 5.88 -18.19
N ALA A 513 8.30 7.10 -18.62
CA ALA A 513 9.21 8.23 -18.50
C ALA A 513 9.45 8.57 -17.03
N ILE A 514 10.72 8.78 -16.69
CA ILE A 514 11.12 9.40 -15.44
C ILE A 514 11.21 10.91 -15.67
N THR A 515 10.59 11.67 -14.79
CA THR A 515 10.56 13.13 -14.85
C THR A 515 11.50 13.74 -13.82
N GLY A 516 12.34 14.68 -14.26
CA GLY A 516 13.21 15.43 -13.38
C GLY A 516 12.42 16.38 -12.46
N VAL A 517 13.02 16.73 -11.34
CA VAL A 517 12.47 17.72 -10.38
C VAL A 517 13.33 18.98 -10.44
N GLU A 518 12.68 20.13 -10.58
CA GLU A 518 13.38 21.42 -10.65
C GLU A 518 14.23 21.66 -9.40
N ASN A 519 15.42 22.25 -9.60
CA ASN A 519 16.39 22.55 -8.54
C ASN A 519 16.88 21.31 -7.76
N CYS A 520 16.62 20.09 -8.24
CA CYS A 520 17.10 18.89 -7.59
C CYS A 520 18.54 18.58 -7.97
N ILE A 521 19.43 18.44 -6.98
CA ILE A 521 20.85 18.11 -7.18
C ILE A 521 21.24 16.75 -6.59
N SER A 522 20.32 16.07 -5.93
CA SER A 522 20.47 14.68 -5.53
C SER A 522 19.14 13.98 -5.61
N CYS A 523 19.09 12.86 -6.33
CA CYS A 523 17.84 12.17 -6.58
C CYS A 523 18.02 10.66 -6.76
N ALA A 524 16.91 9.93 -6.64
CA ALA A 524 16.80 8.54 -7.04
C ALA A 524 15.65 8.34 -8.05
N PRO A 525 15.78 7.37 -8.96
CA PRO A 525 14.67 6.98 -9.82
C PRO A 525 13.51 6.41 -8.97
N PRO A 526 12.25 6.59 -9.41
CA PRO A 526 11.10 6.04 -8.70
C PRO A 526 11.12 4.50 -8.71
N ALA A 527 10.68 3.87 -7.60
CA ALA A 527 10.70 2.41 -7.46
C ALA A 527 9.86 1.66 -8.51
N GLY A 528 8.83 2.31 -9.07
CA GLY A 528 7.99 1.77 -10.15
C GLY A 528 8.54 2.02 -11.56
N GLY A 529 9.70 2.68 -11.70
CA GLY A 529 10.31 2.98 -13.00
C GLY A 529 9.57 4.03 -13.85
N ASN A 530 8.57 4.71 -13.30
CA ASN A 530 7.80 5.78 -13.94
C ASN A 530 7.45 6.85 -12.89
N GLY A 531 7.49 8.11 -13.27
CA GLY A 531 7.08 9.25 -12.43
C GLY A 531 8.22 10.20 -12.11
N PRO A 532 8.02 11.17 -11.20
CA PRO A 532 9.07 12.08 -10.78
C PRO A 532 10.18 11.34 -10.03
N VAL A 533 11.42 11.82 -10.18
CA VAL A 533 12.51 11.40 -9.31
C VAL A 533 12.21 11.77 -7.85
N THR A 534 12.65 10.93 -6.91
CA THR A 534 12.65 11.31 -5.50
C THR A 534 13.81 12.27 -5.29
N CYS A 535 13.52 13.53 -4.99
CA CYS A 535 14.55 14.53 -4.69
C CYS A 535 14.95 14.48 -3.21
N TYR A 536 16.25 14.31 -2.95
CA TYR A 536 16.81 14.28 -1.59
C TYR A 536 17.43 15.62 -1.19
N VAL A 537 18.02 16.34 -2.16
CA VAL A 537 18.67 17.63 -1.92
C VAL A 537 18.29 18.58 -3.05
N THR A 538 17.83 19.76 -2.66
CA THR A 538 17.57 20.86 -3.59
C THR A 538 18.69 21.89 -3.50
N GLN A 539 19.00 22.53 -4.62
CA GLN A 539 19.90 23.67 -4.66
C GLN A 539 19.08 24.93 -4.36
N GLN A 540 19.48 25.70 -3.35
CA GLN A 540 18.95 27.07 -3.25
C GLN A 540 19.53 27.86 -4.43
N LYS A 541 18.76 28.76 -5.03
CA LYS A 541 19.30 29.66 -6.06
C LYS A 541 20.49 30.38 -5.44
N ALA A 542 21.70 30.00 -5.84
CA ALA A 542 22.87 30.83 -5.64
C ALA A 542 22.60 32.12 -6.43
N ASP A 543 22.62 33.26 -5.74
CA ASP A 543 22.74 34.54 -6.41
C ASP A 543 23.89 34.44 -7.40
N ASP A 544 23.61 34.70 -8.67
CA ASP A 544 24.49 34.48 -9.82
C ASP A 544 25.70 35.41 -9.86
N GLY A 545 26.07 36.02 -8.73
CA GLY A 545 27.23 36.88 -8.60
C GLY A 545 27.21 38.12 -9.50
N THR A 546 26.06 38.47 -10.10
CA THR A 546 25.96 39.63 -11.01
C THR A 546 25.34 40.89 -10.41
N GLY A 547 25.21 41.02 -9.08
CA GLY A 547 24.56 42.19 -8.48
C GLY A 547 25.13 42.67 -7.14
N GLY A 548 25.87 43.78 -7.21
CA GLY A 548 25.83 44.94 -6.31
C GLY A 548 25.79 44.74 -4.80
N ASP A 549 26.84 45.21 -4.14
CA ASP A 549 26.92 45.50 -2.71
C ASP A 549 25.67 46.24 -2.18
N THR A 550 24.84 45.54 -1.40
CA THR A 550 24.23 46.12 -0.20
C THR A 550 24.17 45.06 0.89
N GLY A 551 25.02 45.21 1.89
CA GLY A 551 25.10 44.32 3.05
C GLY A 551 23.80 44.24 3.84
N GLY A 552 23.61 43.07 4.45
CA GLY A 552 22.51 42.79 5.36
C GLY A 552 22.64 41.39 5.95
N ASP A 553 23.47 41.28 6.98
CA ASP A 553 23.51 40.14 7.89
C ASP A 553 22.09 39.73 8.31
N SER A 554 21.74 38.46 8.11
CA SER A 554 20.58 37.85 8.77
C SER A 554 20.81 36.37 9.04
N THR A 555 21.32 36.11 10.24
CA THR A 555 21.37 34.81 10.90
C THR A 555 19.96 34.35 11.28
N ASN A 556 19.32 33.60 10.38
CA ASN A 556 18.38 32.49 10.67
C ASN A 556 17.62 32.13 9.39
N LYS A 557 17.95 30.99 8.78
CA LYS A 557 17.02 30.33 7.85
C LYS A 557 17.14 28.83 7.95
N SER A 558 16.57 28.29 9.02
CA SER A 558 15.99 26.95 9.03
C SER A 558 14.81 26.96 8.05
N GLY A 559 15.11 26.69 6.78
CA GLY A 559 14.14 26.76 5.67
C GLY A 559 13.53 25.41 5.37
N LEU A 560 12.46 25.09 6.09
CA LEU A 560 11.34 24.20 5.74
C LEU A 560 11.50 23.33 4.48
N SER A 561 11.61 22.03 4.71
CA SER A 561 11.27 20.98 3.74
C SER A 561 9.90 21.25 3.12
N THR A 562 9.80 20.94 1.83
CA THR A 562 8.68 21.12 0.90
C THR A 562 7.33 20.48 1.33
N GLY A 563 7.20 19.99 2.56
CA GLY A 563 5.95 19.51 3.15
C GLY A 563 5.00 20.61 3.66
N ALA A 564 5.36 21.90 3.60
CA ALA A 564 4.53 23.00 4.13
C ALA A 564 3.73 23.80 3.07
N ILE A 565 3.88 23.51 1.77
CA ILE A 565 3.20 24.26 0.68
C ILE A 565 2.07 23.43 0.06
N ALA A 566 1.24 22.84 0.91
CA ALA A 566 -0.11 22.35 0.59
C ALA A 566 -1.13 22.70 1.69
N GLY A 567 -0.87 23.80 2.43
CA GLY A 567 -1.64 24.20 3.61
C GLY A 567 -2.30 25.57 3.52
N ILE A 568 -2.31 26.24 2.35
CA ILE A 568 -2.98 27.54 2.16
C ILE A 568 -4.04 27.43 1.05
N SER A 569 -4.92 26.42 1.16
CA SER A 569 -6.17 26.38 0.37
C SER A 569 -7.40 25.95 1.18
N VAL A 570 -7.25 25.61 2.46
CA VAL A 570 -8.38 25.19 3.32
C VAL A 570 -9.01 26.36 4.07
N ALA A 571 -8.26 27.43 4.34
CA ALA A 571 -8.83 28.64 4.95
C ALA A 571 -9.85 29.33 4.02
N VAL A 572 -9.63 29.32 2.70
CA VAL A 572 -10.56 29.92 1.74
C VAL A 572 -11.81 29.05 1.57
N VAL A 573 -11.69 27.72 1.53
CA VAL A 573 -12.85 26.82 1.39
C VAL A 573 -13.71 26.81 2.66
N ALA A 574 -13.13 26.89 3.86
CA ALA A 574 -13.89 27.01 5.10
C ALA A 574 -14.62 28.36 5.22
N VAL A 575 -13.99 29.45 4.80
CA VAL A 575 -14.59 30.79 4.82
C VAL A 575 -15.70 30.90 3.76
N VAL A 576 -15.49 30.39 2.55
CA VAL A 576 -16.50 30.41 1.47
C VAL A 576 -17.64 29.43 1.78
N GLY A 577 -17.35 28.24 2.30
CA GLY A 577 -18.37 27.27 2.73
C GLY A 577 -19.21 27.78 3.90
N GLY A 578 -18.59 28.46 4.87
CA GLY A 578 -19.28 29.12 5.97
C GLY A 578 -20.18 30.28 5.51
N LEU A 579 -19.71 31.09 4.56
CA LEU A 579 -20.50 32.19 3.96
C LEU A 579 -21.70 31.67 3.17
N VAL A 580 -21.54 30.62 2.37
CA VAL A 580 -22.64 30.03 1.59
C VAL A 580 -23.65 29.34 2.50
N GLY A 581 -23.21 28.64 3.54
CA GLY A 581 -24.10 28.04 4.55
C GLY A 581 -24.88 29.08 5.33
N PHE A 582 -24.23 30.18 5.74
CA PHE A 582 -24.88 31.29 6.43
C PHE A 582 -25.90 32.01 5.53
N LEU A 583 -25.59 32.23 4.26
CA LEU A 583 -26.51 32.82 3.29
C LEU A 583 -27.72 31.91 3.00
N CYS A 584 -27.52 30.60 2.84
CA CYS A 584 -28.63 29.65 2.67
C CYS A 584 -29.55 29.62 3.89
N TRP A 585 -28.99 29.61 5.11
CA TRP A 585 -29.79 29.67 6.33
C TRP A 585 -30.55 31.00 6.46
N TRP A 586 -29.90 32.13 6.15
CA TRP A 586 -30.52 33.45 6.22
C TRP A 586 -31.69 33.59 5.24
N PHE A 587 -31.57 33.10 4.01
CA PHE A 587 -32.66 33.18 3.03
C PHE A 587 -33.79 32.17 3.27
N LEU A 588 -33.50 30.98 3.81
CA LEU A 588 -34.52 29.96 4.08
C LEU A 588 -35.27 30.18 5.40
N CYS A 589 -34.62 30.71 6.45
CA CYS A 589 -35.22 30.85 7.77
C CYS A 589 -35.79 32.24 8.07
N ARG A 590 -35.45 33.28 7.29
CA ARG A 590 -35.95 34.64 7.52
C ARG A 590 -37.23 34.97 6.74
N GLY A 591 -37.76 34.05 5.93
CA GLY A 591 -39.03 34.19 5.21
C GLY A 591 -40.28 33.72 6.00
N LYS A 592 -40.13 33.38 7.28
CA LYS A 592 -41.23 32.93 8.14
C LYS A 592 -41.14 33.56 9.52
N ALA A 593 -41.17 34.89 9.56
CA ALA A 593 -41.48 35.70 10.73
C ALA A 593 -42.34 36.87 10.29
#